data_AF-U1PJ96-F1
#
_entry.id   AF-U1PJ96-F1
#
_cell.length_a   1.000
_cell.length_b   1.000
_cell.length_c   1.000
_cell.angle_alpha   90.00
_cell.angle_beta   90.00
_cell.angle_gamma   90.00
#
_symmetry.space_group_name_H-M   'P 1'
#
loop_
_entity.id
_entity.type
_entity.pdbx_description
1 polymer ?
#
loop_
_entity_poly.entity_id
_entity_poly.type
_entity_poly.pdbx_seq_one_letter_code
_entity_poly.pdbx_strand_id
1 'polypeptide(L)'
;MIDEWTLERTKGVTGVQKGILKRAVETTREGGTVVYSTCTFAPEENEAVLDFVLGKRPCRLVPFDIPLAHSPGITEWQGESFDPTVRQAKRIYPHQNDTGGFFCARLEVTG
;
A
#
# COMPACT_ATOMS: atom_id res chain seq x y z
N MET A 1 -3.27 26.98 -2.99
CA MET A 1 -3.54 25.61 -2.50
C MET A 1 -2.22 24.85 -2.44
N ILE A 2 -1.27 25.35 -1.64
CA ILE A 2 -0.03 24.65 -1.25
C ILE A 2 0.16 25.07 0.19
N ASP A 3 -0.63 24.50 1.08
CA ASP A 3 -0.44 24.61 2.52
C ASP A 3 -0.96 23.29 3.08
N GLU A 4 -0.20 22.69 4.00
CA GLU A 4 -0.53 21.50 4.78
C GLU A 4 0.05 20.12 4.38
N TRP A 5 1.24 20.09 3.74
CA TRP A 5 2.11 18.92 3.85
C TRP A 5 3.16 19.14 4.95
N THR A 6 3.09 18.39 6.04
CA THR A 6 4.16 18.32 7.05
C THR A 6 4.48 16.86 7.39
N LEU A 7 5.75 16.57 7.68
CA LEU A 7 6.22 15.23 8.07
C LEU A 7 5.44 14.66 9.27
N GLU A 8 5.07 15.52 10.23
CA GLU A 8 4.26 15.13 11.39
C GLU A 8 2.84 14.68 11.01
N ARG A 9 2.19 15.33 10.03
CA ARG A 9 0.88 14.89 9.52
C ARG A 9 0.98 13.58 8.77
N THR A 10 2.05 13.40 7.99
CA THR A 10 2.33 12.16 7.25
C THR A 10 2.37 10.97 8.22
N LYS A 11 3.10 11.10 9.34
CA LYS A 11 3.16 10.07 10.39
C LYS A 11 1.79 9.76 11.01
N GLY A 12 0.99 10.80 11.28
CA GLY A 12 -0.37 10.63 11.81
C GLY A 12 -1.28 9.86 10.86
N VAL A 13 -1.25 10.21 9.57
CA VAL A 13 -2.05 9.57 8.51
C VAL A 13 -1.59 8.13 8.28
N THR A 14 -0.28 7.86 8.22
CA THR A 14 0.26 6.49 8.11
C THR A 14 -0.22 5.60 9.26
N GLY A 15 -0.23 6.11 10.49
CA GLY A 15 -0.73 5.35 11.65
C GLY A 15 -2.20 4.96 11.52
N VAL A 16 -3.03 5.89 11.02
CA VAL A 16 -4.45 5.63 10.72
C VAL A 16 -4.60 4.58 9.62
N GLN A 17 -3.87 4.71 8.51
CA GLN A 17 -3.92 3.76 7.39
C GLN A 17 -3.50 2.34 7.82
N LYS A 18 -2.44 2.21 8.62
CA LYS A 18 -2.02 0.94 9.23
C LYS A 18 -3.12 0.33 10.09
N GLY A 19 -3.79 1.15 10.90
CA GLY A 19 -4.93 0.72 11.71
C GLY A 19 -6.10 0.22 10.87
N ILE A 20 -6.49 0.97 9.84
CA ILE A 20 -7.61 0.64 8.95
C ILE A 20 -7.33 -0.66 8.20
N LEU A 21 -6.17 -0.78 7.52
CA LEU A 21 -5.85 -1.97 6.75
C LEU A 21 -5.77 -3.22 7.63
N LYS A 22 -5.15 -3.10 8.81
CA LYS A 22 -5.10 -4.19 9.79
C LYS A 22 -6.50 -4.67 10.20
N ARG A 23 -7.43 -3.74 10.48
CA ARG A 23 -8.82 -4.10 10.81
C ARG A 23 -9.55 -4.71 9.63
N ALA A 24 -9.34 -4.19 8.41
CA ALA A 24 -9.93 -4.75 7.20
C ALA A 24 -9.52 -6.22 6.97
N VAL A 25 -8.25 -6.56 7.24
CA VAL A 25 -7.78 -7.95 7.18
C VAL A 25 -8.44 -8.80 8.29
N GLU A 26 -8.50 -8.31 9.53
CA GLU A 26 -9.11 -9.03 10.66
C GLU A 26 -10.61 -9.31 10.51
N THR A 27 -11.35 -8.43 9.85
CA THR A 27 -12.80 -8.58 9.67
C THR A 27 -13.17 -9.33 8.40
N THR A 28 -12.21 -9.59 7.53
CA THR A 28 -12.40 -10.36 6.30
C THR A 28 -12.19 -11.84 6.60
N ARG A 29 -13.14 -12.68 6.18
CA ARG A 29 -13.02 -14.14 6.34
C ARG A 29 -11.78 -14.70 5.63
N GLU A 30 -11.28 -15.83 6.11
CA GLU A 30 -10.25 -16.61 5.40
C GLU A 30 -10.65 -16.88 3.93
N GLY A 31 -9.69 -16.77 3.02
CA GLY A 31 -9.88 -16.81 1.57
C GLY A 31 -10.51 -15.54 0.98
N GLY A 32 -10.85 -14.55 1.81
CA GLY A 32 -11.38 -13.26 1.37
C GLY A 32 -10.31 -12.34 0.80
N THR A 33 -10.74 -11.35 0.01
CA THR A 33 -9.85 -10.37 -0.63
C THR A 33 -10.02 -8.99 0.00
N VAL A 34 -8.90 -8.34 0.31
CA VAL A 34 -8.84 -6.93 0.72
C VAL A 34 -8.04 -6.16 -0.33
N VAL A 35 -8.55 -5.02 -0.78
CA VAL A 35 -7.82 -4.09 -1.65
C VAL A 35 -7.40 -2.89 -0.83
N TYR A 36 -6.11 -2.56 -0.91
CA TYR A 36 -5.55 -1.36 -0.33
C TYR A 36 -5.15 -0.39 -1.45
N SER A 37 -5.58 0.86 -1.37
CA SER A 37 -5.28 1.87 -2.38
C SER A 37 -5.16 3.26 -1.80
N THR A 38 -4.28 4.07 -2.38
CA THR A 38 -4.04 5.46 -1.97
C THR A 38 -3.83 6.35 -3.21
N CYS A 39 -3.93 7.66 -3.03
CA CYS A 39 -3.62 8.68 -4.04
C CYS A 39 -2.35 9.47 -3.68
N THR A 40 -1.38 8.80 -3.06
CA THR A 40 -0.09 9.36 -2.62
C THR A 40 1.06 8.56 -3.19
N PHE A 41 2.21 9.21 -3.37
CA PHE A 41 3.43 8.55 -3.82
C PHE A 41 4.31 8.07 -2.66
N ALA A 42 4.06 8.56 -1.44
CA ALA A 42 4.88 8.35 -0.26
C ALA A 42 4.97 6.86 0.09
N PRO A 43 6.18 6.25 0.07
CA PRO A 43 6.37 4.86 0.51
C PRO A 43 5.92 4.59 1.95
N GLU A 44 5.98 5.61 2.80
CA GLU A 44 5.51 5.59 4.19
C GLU A 44 4.00 5.32 4.30
N GLU A 45 3.23 5.75 3.30
CA GLU A 45 1.78 5.51 3.18
C GLU A 45 1.47 4.29 2.30
N ASN A 46 2.46 3.67 1.67
CA ASN A 46 2.26 2.61 0.70
C ASN A 46 2.91 1.30 1.20
N GLU A 47 4.15 1.02 0.81
CA GLU A 47 4.83 -0.22 1.15
C GLU A 47 5.06 -0.38 2.65
N ALA A 48 5.30 0.71 3.39
CA ALA A 48 5.42 0.63 4.84
C ALA A 48 4.09 0.25 5.54
N VAL A 49 2.95 0.55 4.92
CA VAL A 49 1.62 0.13 5.42
C VAL A 49 1.38 -1.35 5.09
N LEU A 50 1.75 -1.78 3.88
CA LEU A 50 1.69 -3.19 3.48
C LEU A 50 2.60 -4.07 4.33
N ASP A 51 3.87 -3.70 4.45
CA ASP A 51 4.87 -4.40 5.27
C ASP A 51 4.38 -4.59 6.71
N PHE A 52 3.83 -3.52 7.30
CA PHE A 52 3.24 -3.57 8.62
C PHE A 52 2.12 -4.60 8.74
N VAL A 53 1.19 -4.68 7.78
CA VAL A 53 0.07 -5.63 7.89
C VAL A 53 0.52 -7.07 7.63
N LEU A 54 1.42 -7.30 6.67
CA LEU A 54 1.99 -8.60 6.35
C LEU A 54 2.71 -9.21 7.56
N GLY A 55 3.46 -8.39 8.31
CA GLY A 55 4.13 -8.82 9.54
C GLY A 55 3.23 -8.98 10.76
N LYS A 56 1.93 -8.64 10.68
CA LYS A 56 1.02 -8.63 11.83
C LYS A 56 -0.21 -9.52 11.66
N ARG A 57 -0.63 -9.86 10.44
CA ARG A 57 -1.89 -10.57 10.18
C ARG A 57 -1.70 -11.68 9.14
N PRO A 58 -2.47 -12.77 9.23
CA PRO A 58 -2.40 -13.87 8.27
C PRO A 58 -3.00 -13.41 6.94
N CYS A 59 -2.18 -12.79 6.11
CA CYS A 59 -2.53 -12.37 4.77
C CYS A 59 -1.30 -12.41 3.87
N ARG A 60 -1.53 -12.47 2.57
CA ARG A 60 -0.46 -12.41 1.56
C ARG A 60 -0.85 -11.48 0.44
N LEU A 61 0.14 -10.82 -0.18
CA LEU A 61 -0.08 -10.14 -1.43
C LEU A 61 -0.35 -11.16 -2.53
N VAL A 62 -1.26 -10.80 -3.44
CA VAL A 62 -1.61 -11.61 -4.60
C VAL A 62 -1.50 -10.77 -5.88
N PRO A 63 -0.82 -11.26 -6.94
CA PRO A 63 -0.71 -10.55 -8.21
C PRO A 63 -2.08 -10.23 -8.79
N PHE A 64 -2.20 -9.10 -9.46
CA PHE A 64 -3.40 -8.71 -10.18
C PHE A 64 -3.03 -7.85 -11.39
N ASP A 65 -3.94 -7.81 -12.36
CA ASP A 65 -3.78 -7.06 -13.59
C ASP A 65 -4.69 -5.84 -13.60
N ILE A 66 -4.19 -4.75 -14.17
CA ILE A 66 -4.92 -3.51 -14.41
C ILE A 66 -4.60 -3.02 -15.83
N PRO A 67 -5.56 -2.40 -16.54
CA PRO A 67 -5.34 -1.86 -17.88
C PRO A 67 -4.62 -0.51 -17.85
N LEU A 68 -3.58 -0.37 -17.01
CA LEU A 68 -2.78 0.85 -16.83
C LEU A 68 -1.30 0.48 -16.77
N ALA A 69 -0.46 1.35 -17.32
CA ALA A 69 0.99 1.25 -17.14
C ALA A 69 1.32 1.44 -15.65
N HIS A 70 2.17 0.60 -15.10
CA HIS A 70 2.49 0.63 -13.68
C HIS A 70 3.90 0.14 -13.42
N SER A 71 4.47 0.64 -12.33
CA SER A 71 5.71 0.15 -11.75
C SER A 71 5.41 -0.76 -10.56
N PRO A 72 6.29 -1.72 -10.23
CA PRO A 72 6.15 -2.51 -9.00
C PRO A 72 6.32 -1.63 -7.76
N GLY A 73 5.80 -2.10 -6.61
CA GLY A 73 6.15 -1.53 -5.31
C GLY A 73 7.66 -1.59 -5.04
N ILE A 74 8.16 -0.64 -4.25
CA ILE A 74 9.59 -0.57 -3.90
C ILE A 74 9.87 -1.39 -2.65
N THR A 75 11.05 -2.01 -2.59
CA THR A 75 11.44 -2.89 -1.46
C THR A 75 12.34 -2.22 -0.44
N GLU A 76 12.76 -0.99 -0.69
CA GLU A 76 13.63 -0.22 0.19
C GLU A 76 13.30 1.27 0.07
N TRP A 77 13.31 1.97 1.19
CA TRP A 77 13.13 3.41 1.23
C TRP A 77 13.83 4.01 2.46
N GLN A 78 14.66 5.03 2.26
CA GLN A 78 15.36 5.76 3.34
C GLN A 78 16.09 4.85 4.37
N GLY A 79 16.65 3.73 3.91
CA GLY A 79 17.36 2.76 4.77
C GLY A 79 16.47 1.74 5.49
N GLU A 80 15.15 1.81 5.30
CA GLU A 80 14.22 0.74 5.71
C GLU A 80 14.01 -0.24 4.55
N SER A 81 14.04 -1.54 4.86
CA SER A 81 13.70 -2.61 3.91
C SER A 81 12.29 -3.12 4.19
N PHE A 82 11.53 -3.37 3.13
CA PHE A 82 10.18 -3.92 3.19
C PHE A 82 10.14 -5.37 2.72
N ASP A 83 9.08 -6.11 3.08
CA ASP A 83 8.81 -7.44 2.57
C ASP A 83 8.94 -7.49 1.04
N PRO A 84 9.75 -8.40 0.45
CA PRO A 84 9.96 -8.44 -1.00
C PRO A 84 8.68 -8.61 -1.84
N THR A 85 7.62 -9.16 -1.26
CA THR A 85 6.34 -9.37 -1.94
C THR A 85 5.60 -8.06 -2.21
N VAL A 86 5.96 -6.93 -1.58
CA VAL A 86 5.39 -5.60 -1.89
C VAL A 86 5.56 -5.21 -3.36
N ARG A 87 6.50 -5.83 -4.09
CA ARG A 87 6.63 -5.69 -5.56
C ARG A 87 5.38 -6.08 -6.34
N GLN A 88 4.49 -6.87 -5.74
CA GLN A 88 3.20 -7.24 -6.35
C GLN A 88 2.19 -6.09 -6.35
N ALA A 89 2.43 -5.04 -5.54
CA ALA A 89 1.67 -3.81 -5.59
C ALA A 89 1.98 -3.03 -6.88
N LYS A 90 1.06 -2.12 -7.23
CA LYS A 90 1.08 -1.35 -8.47
C LYS A 90 1.20 0.12 -8.11
N ARG A 91 2.30 0.74 -8.55
CA ARG A 91 2.52 2.19 -8.54
C ARG A 91 2.13 2.74 -9.91
N ILE A 92 1.12 3.60 -9.95
CA ILE A 92 0.64 4.25 -11.16
C ILE A 92 1.15 5.68 -11.12
N TYR A 93 2.04 6.03 -12.03
CA TYR A 93 2.61 7.38 -12.10
C TYR A 93 1.94 8.26 -13.14
N PRO A 94 1.82 9.58 -12.89
CA PRO A 94 1.24 10.54 -13.83
C PRO A 94 1.88 10.50 -15.22
N HIS A 95 3.21 10.50 -15.29
CA HIS A 95 3.97 10.54 -16.55
C HIS A 95 3.81 9.29 -17.42
N GLN A 96 3.20 8.22 -16.90
CA GLN A 96 2.97 6.97 -17.64
C GLN A 96 1.53 6.84 -18.13
N ASN A 97 0.57 7.56 -17.52
CA ASN A 97 -0.87 7.31 -17.74
C ASN A 97 -1.72 8.59 -17.88
N ASP A 98 -1.14 9.79 -17.79
CA ASP A 98 -1.88 11.06 -17.75
C ASP A 98 -2.97 11.09 -16.65
N THR A 99 -2.57 10.70 -15.43
CA THR A 99 -3.44 10.65 -14.25
C THR A 99 -2.84 11.40 -13.06
N GLY A 100 -3.63 11.59 -11.98
CA GLY A 100 -3.12 12.13 -10.71
C GLY A 100 -2.13 11.23 -9.97
N GLY A 101 -2.04 9.95 -10.34
CA GLY A 101 -1.17 8.95 -9.73
C GLY A 101 -1.80 8.23 -8.53
N PHE A 102 -1.52 6.92 -8.42
CA PHE A 102 -2.16 6.04 -7.44
C PHE A 102 -1.24 4.90 -7.00
N PHE A 103 -1.57 4.29 -5.87
CA PHE A 103 -1.02 3.02 -5.41
C PHE A 103 -2.14 2.02 -5.19
N CYS A 104 -1.94 0.76 -5.57
CA CYS A 104 -2.91 -0.30 -5.34
C CYS A 104 -2.23 -1.63 -5.01
N ALA A 105 -2.79 -2.36 -4.06
CA ALA A 105 -2.36 -3.68 -3.66
C ALA A 105 -3.57 -4.57 -3.37
N ARG A 106 -3.46 -5.85 -3.73
CA ARG A 106 -4.48 -6.87 -3.46
C ARG A 106 -3.93 -7.88 -2.46
N LEU A 107 -4.62 -8.06 -1.35
CA LEU A 107 -4.29 -9.01 -0.31
C LEU A 107 -5.34 -10.13 -0.26
N GLU A 108 -4.89 -11.36 -0.05
CA GLU A 108 -5.74 -12.49 0.30
C GLU A 108 -5.54 -12.80 1.79
N VAL A 109 -6.64 -12.92 2.53
CA VAL A 109 -6.63 -13.30 3.96
C VAL A 109 -6.50 -14.81 4.08
N THR A 110 -5.57 -15.27 4.92
CA THR A 110 -5.14 -16.67 5.00
C THR A 110 -5.35 -17.32 6.37
N GLY A 111 -6.10 -16.68 7.27
CA GLY A 111 -6.43 -17.22 8.59
C GLY A 111 -7.32 -16.28 9.40
#